data_AF-A0A2M7BU88-F1
#
_entry.id   AF-A0A2M7BU88-F1
#
_cell.length_a   1.000
_cell.length_b   1.000
_cell.length_c   1.000
_cell.angle_alpha   90.00
_cell.angle_beta   90.00
_cell.angle_gamma   90.00
#
_symmetry.space_group_name_H-M   'P 1'
#
loop_
_entity.id
_entity.type
_entity.pdbx_description
1 polymer ?
#
loop_
_entity_poly.entity_id
_entity_poly.type
_entity_poly.pdbx_seq_one_letter_code
_entity_poly.pdbx_strand_id
1 'polypeptide(L)'
;MNEQNSLSPLADTSKKEIKLTSRKKWLWLGIVVAIINPVFAGLILGLAFWTEPEMKKEAKIILAVAIIWGAIYSYLVSWLTSQGYLPAY
;
A
#
# COMPACT_ATOMS: atom_id res chain seq x y z
N MET A 1 -3.27 62.34 9.93
CA MET A 1 -4.10 61.68 8.89
C MET A 1 -3.17 60.69 8.20
N ASN A 2 -3.26 59.39 8.51
CA ASN A 2 -4.20 58.43 7.90
C ASN A 2 -3.95 58.39 6.38
N GLU A 3 -3.66 57.29 5.69
CA GLU A 3 -3.87 55.87 5.88
C GLU A 3 -2.80 55.16 5.02
N GLN A 4 -2.22 54.06 5.50
CA GLN A 4 -1.81 52.94 4.64
C GLN A 4 -1.51 51.72 5.51
N ASN A 5 -2.54 51.34 6.27
CA ASN A 5 -2.70 50.03 6.85
C ASN A 5 -3.44 49.18 5.80
N SER A 6 -2.74 48.56 4.84
CA SER A 6 -3.40 47.64 3.88
C SER A 6 -2.42 46.81 3.05
N LEU A 7 -1.38 46.23 3.64
CA LEU A 7 -0.74 45.06 3.04
C LEU A 7 -0.67 43.95 4.08
N SER A 8 -1.82 43.27 4.20
CA SER A 8 -1.90 41.92 4.75
C SER A 8 -0.76 41.09 4.13
N PRO A 9 0.14 40.48 4.93
CA PRO A 9 0.99 39.43 4.39
C PRO A 9 0.05 38.31 3.97
N LEU A 10 -0.17 38.25 2.65
CA LEU A 10 -0.94 37.22 1.98
C LEU A 10 -0.55 35.89 2.58
N ALA A 11 -1.57 35.22 3.11
CA ALA A 11 -1.53 33.88 3.66
C ALA A 11 -0.41 33.08 2.99
N ASP A 12 0.61 32.74 3.78
CA ASP A 12 1.51 31.63 3.49
C ASP A 12 0.62 30.38 3.46
N THR A 13 -0.08 30.22 2.35
CA THR A 13 -0.54 28.96 1.85
C THR A 13 0.73 28.24 1.48
N SER A 14 1.41 27.76 2.52
CA SER A 14 2.32 26.65 2.50
C SER A 14 1.50 25.50 1.95
N LYS A 15 1.34 25.53 0.63
CA LYS A 15 1.06 24.40 -0.20
C LYS A 15 2.25 23.52 0.12
N LYS A 16 2.10 22.70 1.15
CA LYS A 16 2.92 21.53 1.38
C LYS A 16 2.81 20.82 0.05
N GLU A 17 3.73 21.11 -0.85
CA GLU A 17 4.06 20.25 -1.95
C GLU A 17 4.41 18.98 -1.22
N ILE A 18 3.42 18.08 -1.12
CA ILE A 18 3.65 16.75 -0.64
C ILE A 18 4.48 16.17 -1.77
N LYS A 19 5.79 16.42 -1.69
CA LYS A 19 6.83 15.76 -2.44
C LYS A 19 6.79 14.35 -1.89
N LEU A 20 5.75 13.62 -2.28
CA LEU A 20 5.60 12.20 -2.12
C LEU A 20 6.76 11.65 -2.92
N THR A 21 7.90 11.51 -2.26
CA THR A 21 9.07 10.82 -2.77
C THR A 21 8.55 9.57 -3.45
N SER A 22 8.86 9.37 -4.73
CA SER A 22 8.22 8.34 -5.57
C SER A 22 8.12 6.99 -4.85
N ARG A 23 9.10 6.65 -4.01
CA ARG A 23 9.11 5.49 -3.11
C ARG A 23 7.84 5.31 -2.29
N LYS A 24 7.35 6.35 -1.59
CA LYS A 24 6.13 6.27 -0.77
C LYS A 24 4.91 5.96 -1.62
N LYS A 25 4.87 6.49 -2.85
CA LYS A 25 3.80 6.25 -3.83
C LYS A 25 3.80 4.81 -4.32
N TRP A 26 4.97 4.25 -4.63
CA TRP A 26 5.15 2.86 -5.04
C TRP A 26 4.84 1.88 -3.91
N LEU A 27 5.19 2.21 -2.67
CA LEU A 27 4.89 1.40 -1.49
C LEU A 27 3.38 1.36 -1.22
N TRP A 28 2.71 2.51 -1.32
CA TRP A 28 1.25 2.59 -1.19
C TRP A 28 0.52 1.86 -2.32
N LEU A 29 1.02 1.98 -3.55
CA LEU A 29 0.53 1.20 -4.70
C LEU A 29 0.66 -0.30 -4.44
N GLY A 30 1.79 -0.72 -3.86
CA GLY A 30 2.02 -2.10 -3.45
C GLY A 30 1.02 -2.64 -2.45
N ILE A 31 0.71 -1.83 -1.43
CA ILE A 31 -0.29 -2.17 -0.42
C ILE A 31 -1.70 -2.26 -1.04
N VAL A 32 -2.09 -1.29 -1.87
CA VAL A 32 -3.40 -1.29 -2.54
C VAL A 32 -3.56 -2.52 -3.45
N VAL A 33 -2.53 -2.83 -4.22
CA VAL A 33 -2.52 -3.99 -5.11
C VAL A 33 -2.55 -5.31 -4.33
N ALA A 34 -1.81 -5.40 -3.21
CA ALA A 34 -1.88 -6.53 -2.28
C ALA A 34 -3.22 -6.62 -1.51
N ILE A 35 -4.05 -5.59 -1.47
CA ILE A 35 -5.41 -5.70 -0.91
C ILE A 35 -6.38 -6.24 -1.96
N ILE A 36 -6.23 -5.83 -3.23
CA ILE A 36 -7.13 -6.23 -4.33
C ILE A 36 -6.88 -7.66 -4.80
N ASN A 37 -5.63 -8.11 -4.86
CA ASN A 37 -5.27 -9.49 -5.18
C ASN A 37 -4.09 -9.95 -4.29
N PRO A 38 -4.40 -10.45 -3.09
CA PRO A 38 -3.43 -10.48 -2.00
C PRO A 38 -2.31 -11.50 -2.16
N VAL A 39 -2.54 -12.58 -2.89
CA VAL A 39 -1.53 -13.62 -3.08
C VAL A 39 -0.60 -13.23 -4.23
N PHE A 40 -1.13 -13.12 -5.45
CA PHE A 40 -0.29 -12.89 -6.62
C PHE A 40 0.31 -11.49 -6.63
N ALA A 41 -0.47 -10.49 -6.25
CA ALA A 41 -0.02 -9.12 -6.37
C ALA A 41 0.92 -8.73 -5.22
N GLY A 42 0.72 -9.28 -4.02
CA GLY A 42 1.69 -9.19 -2.91
C GLY A 42 3.02 -9.88 -3.23
N LEU A 43 3.00 -11.05 -3.89
CA LEU A 43 4.21 -11.75 -4.32
C LEU A 43 4.97 -11.01 -5.43
N ILE A 44 4.27 -10.54 -6.47
CA ILE A 44 4.87 -9.81 -7.60
C ILE A 44 5.51 -8.51 -7.11
N LEU A 45 4.81 -7.76 -6.24
CA LEU A 45 5.36 -6.52 -5.68
C LEU A 45 6.49 -6.75 -4.70
N GLY A 46 6.40 -7.76 -3.83
CA GLY A 46 7.50 -8.11 -2.95
C GLY A 46 8.76 -8.48 -3.74
N LEU A 47 8.63 -9.21 -4.86
CA LEU A 47 9.74 -9.50 -5.77
C LEU A 47 10.28 -8.26 -6.48
N ALA A 48 9.42 -7.37 -6.96
CA ALA A 48 9.84 -6.11 -7.59
C ALA A 48 10.56 -5.16 -6.61
N PHE A 49 10.17 -5.16 -5.34
CA PHE A 49 10.86 -4.40 -4.29
C PHE A 49 12.16 -5.09 -3.84
N TRP A 50 12.29 -6.41 -4.04
CA TRP A 50 13.51 -7.15 -3.70
C TRP A 50 14.69 -6.83 -4.61
N THR A 51 14.42 -6.45 -5.86
CA THR A 51 15.45 -6.03 -6.83
C THR A 51 16.05 -4.66 -6.50
N GLU A 52 15.37 -3.86 -5.68
CA GLU A 52 15.84 -2.56 -5.20
C GLU A 52 16.59 -2.73 -3.85
N PRO A 53 17.92 -2.54 -3.80
CA PRO A 53 18.72 -2.81 -2.59
C PRO A 53 18.31 -1.97 -1.38
N GLU A 54 17.79 -0.76 -1.58
CA GLU A 54 17.26 0.10 -0.51
C GLU A 54 15.91 -0.39 0.05
N MET A 55 15.13 -1.15 -0.72
CA MET A 55 13.75 -1.51 -0.39
C MET A 55 13.61 -2.96 0.08
N LYS A 56 14.72 -3.70 0.25
CA LYS A 56 14.74 -5.11 0.66
C LYS A 56 14.05 -5.39 1.99
N LYS A 57 14.04 -4.43 2.92
CA LYS A 57 13.33 -4.57 4.20
C LYS A 57 11.81 -4.54 4.00
N GLU A 58 11.31 -3.64 3.16
CA GLU A 58 9.88 -3.53 2.86
C GLU A 58 9.41 -4.70 1.99
N ALA A 59 10.25 -5.14 1.04
CA ALA A 59 10.03 -6.34 0.25
C ALA A 59 9.76 -7.57 1.13
N LYS A 60 10.57 -7.79 2.17
CA LYS A 60 10.38 -8.90 3.12
C LYS A 60 9.04 -8.83 3.86
N ILE A 61 8.64 -7.63 4.28
CA ILE A 61 7.36 -7.43 4.98
C ILE A 61 6.20 -7.74 4.04
N ILE A 62 6.23 -7.19 2.82
CA ILE A 62 5.20 -7.43 1.80
C ILE A 62 5.10 -8.93 1.48
N LEU A 63 6.24 -9.61 1.30
CA LEU A 63 6.28 -11.04 1.03
C LEU A 63 5.72 -11.87 2.19
N ALA A 64 6.10 -11.55 3.43
CA ALA A 64 5.61 -12.24 4.62
C ALA A 64 4.10 -12.08 4.79
N VAL A 65 3.57 -10.86 4.58
CA VAL A 65 2.14 -10.59 4.61
C VAL A 65 1.41 -11.36 3.51
N ALA A 66 1.95 -11.40 2.28
CA ALA A 66 1.36 -12.14 1.17
C ALA A 66 1.27 -13.65 1.45
N ILE A 67 2.31 -14.24 2.06
CA ILE A 67 2.32 -15.67 2.45
C ILE A 67 1.28 -15.95 3.54
N ILE A 68 1.27 -15.14 4.60
CA ILE A 68 0.29 -15.29 5.70
C ILE A 68 -1.13 -15.18 5.15
N TRP A 69 -1.37 -14.20 4.29
CA TRP A 69 -2.69 -14.02 3.69
C TRP A 69 -3.07 -15.17 2.76
N GLY A 70 -2.14 -15.70 1.96
CA GLY A 70 -2.37 -16.89 1.15
C GLY A 70 -2.74 -18.12 1.98
N ALA A 71 -2.14 -18.28 3.15
CA ALA A 71 -2.51 -19.34 4.10
C ALA A 71 -3.92 -19.12 4.68
N ILE A 72 -4.25 -17.89 5.10
CA ILE A 72 -5.57 -17.54 5.62
C ILE A 72 -6.65 -17.77 4.55
N TYR A 73 -6.41 -17.32 3.32
CA TYR A 73 -7.33 -17.50 2.20
C TYR A 73 -7.57 -18.98 1.91
N SER A 74 -6.49 -19.77 1.84
CA SER A 74 -6.59 -21.23 1.61
C SER A 74 -7.39 -21.92 2.71
N TYR A 75 -7.13 -21.54 3.97
CA TYR A 75 -7.90 -22.04 5.12
C TYR A 75 -9.38 -21.65 5.03
N LEU A 76 -9.69 -20.38 4.72
CA LEU A 76 -11.07 -19.93 4.55
C LEU A 76 -11.77 -20.70 3.44
N VAL A 77 -11.16 -20.82 2.25
CA VAL A 77 -11.75 -21.56 1.13
C VAL A 77 -12.01 -23.02 1.53
N SER A 78 -11.04 -23.68 2.16
CA SER A 78 -11.22 -25.05 2.65
C SER A 78 -12.34 -25.15 3.68
N TRP A 79 -12.42 -24.20 4.61
CA TRP A 79 -13.45 -24.16 5.64
C TRP A 79 -14.84 -23.93 5.04
N LEU A 80 -14.99 -22.95 4.14
CA LEU A 80 -16.25 -22.66 3.43
C LEU A 80 -16.70 -23.84 2.55
N THR A 81 -15.75 -24.54 1.93
CA THR A 81 -16.04 -25.75 1.14
C THR A 81 -16.52 -26.88 2.05
N SER A 82 -15.90 -27.07 3.22
CA SER A 82 -16.35 -28.06 4.21
C SER A 82 -17.74 -27.77 4.76
N GLN A 83 -18.16 -26.51 4.81
CA GLN A 83 -19.50 -26.09 5.23
C GLN A 83 -20.54 -26.19 4.10
N GLY A 84 -20.12 -26.52 2.87
CA GLY A 84 -21.02 -26.62 1.71
C GLY A 84 -21.46 -25.28 1.12
N TYR A 85 -20.85 -24.16 1.54
CA TYR A 85 -21.12 -22.83 0.95
C TYR A 85 -20.47 -22.65 -0.42
N LEU A 86 -19.36 -23.35 -0.67
CA LEU A 86 -18.65 -23.36 -1.95
C LEU A 86 -18.63 -24.77 -2.53
N PRO A 87 -18.77 -24.93 -3.86
CA PRO A 87 -18.61 -26.23 -4.51
C PRO A 87 -17.15 -26.69 -4.40
N ALA A 88 -16.95 -27.94 -4.00
CA ALA A 88 -15.67 -28.62 -4.13
C ALA A 88 -15.49 -28.99 -5.60
N TYR A 89 -14.52 -28.36 -6.27
CA TYR A 89 -14.10 -28.72 -7.62
C TYR A 89 -13.10 -29.87 -7.59
#